data_AF-A0A7K2WMS9-F1
#
_entry.id   AF-A0A7K2WMS9-F1
#
_cell.length_a   1.000
_cell.length_b   1.000
_cell.length_c   1.000
_cell.angle_alpha   90.00
_cell.angle_beta   90.00
_cell.angle_gamma   90.00
#
_symmetry.space_group_name_H-M   'P 1'
#
loop_
_entity.id
_entity.type
_entity.pdbx_description
1 polymer ?
#
loop_
_entity_poly.entity_id
_entity_poly.type
_entity_poly.pdbx_seq_one_letter_code
_entity_poly.pdbx_strand_id
1 'polypeptide(L)' 'MSQAVAAAYAEEWGRIVASLIRFTGDWDLAEECAQDAFARAVERWPRDGVPRRPGAWLTTTARNR' A
#
# COMPACT_ATOMS: atom_id res chain seq x y z
N MET A 1 5.96 12.11 -7.57
CA MET A 1 5.85 10.97 -6.63
C MET A 1 7.07 11.00 -5.72
N SER A 2 6.90 10.93 -4.39
CA SER A 2 8.06 10.96 -3.47
C SER A 2 8.93 9.72 -3.67
N GLN A 3 10.26 9.86 -3.51
CA GLN A 3 11.21 8.74 -3.71
C GLN A 3 10.87 7.54 -2.82
N ALA A 4 10.40 7.79 -1.60
CA ALA A 4 9.99 6.75 -0.67
C ALA A 4 8.75 5.96 -1.14
N VAL A 5 7.75 6.63 -1.71
CA VAL A 5 6.57 5.95 -2.27
C VAL A 5 6.96 5.11 -3.47
N ALA A 6 7.80 5.65 -4.37
CA ALA A 6 8.28 4.92 -5.53
C ALA A 6 9.07 3.65 -5.13
N ALA A 7 9.95 3.76 -4.13
CA ALA A 7 10.69 2.61 -3.60
C ALA A 7 9.75 1.57 -2.98
N ALA A 8 8.82 1.99 -2.12
CA ALA A 8 7.84 1.09 -1.53
C ALA A 8 6.94 0.42 -2.57
N TYR A 9 6.58 1.14 -3.65
CA TYR A 9 5.80 0.57 -4.75
C TYR A 9 6.58 -0.54 -5.45
N ALA A 10 7.84 -0.28 -5.82
CA ALA A 10 8.69 -1.26 -6.48
C ALA A 10 8.95 -2.50 -5.61
N GLU A 11 9.06 -2.33 -4.29
CA GLU A 11 9.41 -3.41 -3.36
C GLU A 11 8.19 -4.22 -2.87
N GLU A 12 7.03 -3.56 -2.66
CA GLU A 12 5.93 -4.15 -1.88
C GLU A 12 4.66 -4.40 -2.68
N TRP A 13 4.47 -3.77 -3.84
CA TRP A 13 3.21 -3.84 -4.60
C TRP A 13 2.71 -5.27 -4.81
N GLY A 14 3.55 -6.13 -5.42
CA GLY A 14 3.16 -7.50 -5.73
C GLY A 14 2.84 -8.33 -4.49
N ARG A 15 3.58 -8.14 -3.39
CA ARG A 15 3.36 -8.86 -2.13
C ARG A 15 2.06 -8.42 -1.45
N ILE A 16 1.76 -7.12 -1.47
CA ILE A 16 0.54 -6.54 -0.90
C ILE A 16 -0.69 -7.04 -1.68
N VAL A 17 -0.69 -6.89 -3.00
CA VAL A 17 -1.80 -7.32 -3.86
C VAL A 17 -2.04 -8.82 -3.71
N ALA A 18 -0.99 -9.66 -3.75
CA ALA A 18 -1.13 -11.10 -3.53
C ALA A 18 -1.71 -11.45 -2.15
N SER A 19 -1.30 -10.73 -1.10
CA SER A 19 -1.87 -10.92 0.23
C SER A 19 -3.34 -10.49 0.30
N LEU A 20 -3.72 -9.43 -0.40
CA LEU A 20 -5.09 -8.92 -0.42
C LEU A 20 -5.99 -9.86 -1.22
N ILE A 21 -5.57 -10.35 -2.39
CA ILE A 21 -6.29 -11.37 -3.17
C ILE A 21 -6.60 -12.60 -2.31
N ARG A 22 -5.61 -13.08 -1.55
CA ARG A 22 -5.82 -14.22 -0.64
C ARG A 22 -6.84 -13.93 0.46
N PHE A 23 -6.97 -12.67 0.86
CA PHE A 23 -7.86 -12.23 1.93
C PHE A 23 -9.28 -11.94 1.41
N THR A 24 -9.41 -11.26 0.28
CA THR A 24 -10.70 -10.83 -0.31
C THR A 24 -11.32 -11.91 -1.19
N GLY A 25 -10.51 -12.79 -1.80
CA GLY A 25 -10.95 -13.70 -2.85
C GLY A 25 -11.27 -13.00 -4.18
N ASP A 26 -10.96 -11.71 -4.29
CA ASP A 26 -11.33 -10.83 -5.41
C ASP A 26 -10.10 -10.01 -5.83
N TRP A 27 -9.75 -10.12 -7.11
CA TRP A 27 -8.57 -9.49 -7.69
C TRP A 27 -8.74 -7.98 -7.89
N ASP A 28 -9.89 -7.57 -8.43
CA ASP A 28 -10.18 -6.16 -8.70
C ASP A 28 -10.24 -5.39 -7.38
N LEU A 29 -10.94 -5.94 -6.39
CA LEU A 29 -11.02 -5.34 -5.05
C LEU A 29 -9.64 -5.26 -4.37
N ALA A 30 -8.81 -6.29 -4.52
CA ALA A 30 -7.48 -6.29 -3.93
C ALA A 30 -6.56 -5.22 -4.54
N GLU A 31 -6.60 -5.06 -5.86
CA GLU A 31 -5.85 -4.01 -6.54
C GLU A 31 -6.36 -2.63 -6.11
N GLU A 32 -7.67 -2.41 -6.10
CA GLU A 32 -8.26 -1.15 -5.65
C GLU A 32 -7.81 -0.81 -4.21
N CYS A 33 -7.94 -1.74 -3.26
CA CYS A 33 -7.48 -1.54 -1.88
C CYS A 33 -5.98 -1.17 -1.79
N ALA A 34 -5.13 -1.81 -2.60
CA ALA A 34 -3.71 -1.49 -2.66
C ALA A 34 -3.47 -0.07 -3.22
N GLN A 35 -4.14 0.30 -4.30
CA GLN A 35 -4.03 1.62 -4.93
C GLN A 35 -4.36 2.74 -3.93
N ASP A 36 -5.43 2.60 -3.15
CA ASP A 36 -5.76 3.60 -2.11
C ASP A 36 -4.74 3.70 -1.00
N ALA A 37 -4.17 2.57 -0.58
CA ALA A 37 -3.14 2.59 0.43
C ALA A 37 -1.92 3.39 -0.05
N PHE A 38 -1.54 3.23 -1.33
CA PHE A 38 -0.49 4.02 -1.96
C PHE A 38 -0.90 5.49 -2.16
N ALA A 39 -2.15 5.78 -2.52
CA ALA A 39 -2.65 7.16 -2.60
C ALA A 39 -2.54 7.87 -1.24
N ARG A 40 -3.00 7.22 -0.16
CA ARG A 40 -2.85 7.73 1.22
C ARG A 40 -1.38 7.90 1.62
N ALA A 41 -0.48 7.03 1.15
CA ALA A 41 0.95 7.18 1.40
C ALA A 41 1.53 8.44 0.71
N VAL A 42 1.12 8.73 -0.53
CA VAL A 42 1.53 9.94 -1.25
C VAL A 42 1.12 11.20 -0.49
N GLU A 43 -0.08 11.20 0.10
CA GLU A 43 -0.59 12.35 0.85
C GLU A 43 0.06 12.48 2.23
N ARG A 44 0.25 11.37 2.94
CA ARG A 44 0.60 11.36 4.36
C ARG A 44 2.10 11.36 4.62
N TRP A 45 2.88 10.58 3.89
CA TRP A 45 4.31 10.42 4.18
C TRP A 45 5.13 11.71 4.05
N PRO A 46 4.84 12.65 3.13
CA PRO A 46 5.54 13.93 3.10
C PRO A 46 5.33 14.78 4.36
N ARG A 47 4.19 14.62 5.05
CA ARG A 47 3.83 15.41 6.24
C ARG A 47 4.23 14.71 7.54
N ASP A 48 3.97 13.42 7.62
CA ASP A 48 4.12 12.63 8.84
C ASP A 48 5.44 11.82 8.88
N GLY A 49 6.18 11.83 7.77
CA GLY A 49 7.34 10.97 7.57
C GLY A 49 6.97 9.57 7.07
N VAL A 50 7.98 8.86 6.56
CA VAL A 50 7.83 7.49 6.08
C VAL A 50 7.81 6.53 7.28
N PRO A 51 6.81 5.64 7.40
CA PRO A 51 6.78 4.65 8.47
C PRO A 51 8.03 3.77 8.46
N ARG A 52 8.49 3.35 9.64
CA ARG A 52 9.65 2.45 9.80
C ARG A 52 9.49 1.10 9.08
N ARG A 53 8.25 0.68 8.83
CA ARG A 53 7.88 -0.52 8.07
C ARG A 53 6.80 -0.16 7.03
N PRO A 54 7.17 0.35 5.86
CA PRO A 54 6.22 0.82 4.85
C PRO A 54 5.24 -0.27 4.39
N GLY A 55 5.70 -1.47 4.07
CA GLY A 55 4.84 -2.57 3.62
C GLY A 55 3.77 -2.99 4.63
N ALA A 56 4.12 -3.01 5.93
CA ALA A 56 3.17 -3.31 7.00
C ALA A 56 2.12 -2.20 7.16
N TRP A 57 2.54 -0.94 7.05
CA TRP A 57 1.62 0.19 7.07
C TRP A 57 0.67 0.15 5.88
N LEU A 58 1.18 -0.06 4.67
CA LEU A 58 0.38 -0.13 3.43
C LEU A 58 -0.63 -1.28 3.48
N THR A 59 -0.22 -2.47 3.93
CA THR A 59 -1.13 -3.62 4.08
C THR A 59 -2.25 -3.32 5.07
N THR A 60 -1.92 -2.69 6.21
CA THR A 60 -2.91 -2.30 7.22
C THR A 60 -3.87 -1.25 6.67
N THR A 61 -3.34 -0.23 5.99
CA THR A 61 -4.14 0.82 5.37
C THR A 61 -5.07 0.27 4.29
N ALA A 62 -4.60 -0.67 3.46
CA ALA A 62 -5.39 -1.31 2.41
C ALA A 62 -6.54 -2.17 2.98
N ARG A 63 -6.31 -2.87 4.09
CA ARG A 63 -7.35 -3.68 4.77
C ARG A 63 -8.38 -2.86 5.54
N ASN A 64 -8.06 -1.61 5.85
CA ASN A 64 -8.94 -0.66 6.54
C ASN A 64 -9.58 0.34 5.57
N ARG A 65 -9.59 0.01 4.27
CA ARG A 65 -10.41 0.68 3.26
C ARG A 65 -11.77 -0.02 3.22
#